data_AF-A0A613AVV8-F1
#
_entry.id   AF-A0A613AVV8-F1
#
_cell.length_a   1.000
_cell.length_b   1.000
_cell.length_c   1.000
_cell.angle_alpha   90.00
_cell.angle_beta   90.00
_cell.angle_gamma   90.00
#
_symmetry.space_group_name_H-M   'P 1'
#
loop_
_entity.id
_entity.type
_entity.pdbx_description
1 polymer ?
#
loop_
_entity_poly.entity_id
_entity_poly.type
_entity_poly.pdbx_seq_one_letter_code
_entity_poly.pdbx_strand_id
1 'polypeptide(L)' 'IISDENKAALILWMNYINVLKSLDLTGVSDEATFTAIRWPALPQ' A
#
# COMPACT_ATOMS: atom_id res chain seq x y z
N ILE A 1 1.33 7.78 -25.91
CA ILE A 1 1.87 6.48 -25.43
C ILE A 1 2.53 6.74 -24.09
N ILE A 2 2.25 5.95 -23.06
CA ILE A 2 2.91 6.08 -21.74
C ILE A 2 4.32 5.47 -21.84
N SER A 3 5.33 6.11 -21.25
CA SER A 3 6.70 5.58 -21.21
C SER A 3 6.78 4.27 -20.43
N ASP A 4 7.80 3.46 -20.70
CA ASP A 4 7.97 2.20 -19.96
C ASP A 4 8.29 2.44 -18.48
N GLU A 5 8.97 3.53 -18.17
CA GLU A 5 9.19 3.99 -16.79
C GLU A 5 7.87 4.29 -16.07
N ASN A 6 6.98 5.05 -16.70
CA ASN A 6 5.67 5.35 -16.12
C ASN A 6 4.79 4.10 -15.98
N LYS A 7 4.89 3.14 -16.91
CA LYS A 7 4.21 1.83 -16.78
C LYS A 7 4.76 1.04 -15.59
N ALA A 8 6.08 1.01 -15.40
CA ALA A 8 6.71 0.34 -14.28
C ALA A 8 6.26 0.95 -12.95
N ALA A 9 6.26 2.27 -12.84
CA ALA A 9 5.75 2.97 -11.67
C ALA A 9 4.28 2.62 -11.38
N LEU A 10 3.42 2.62 -12.41
CA LEU A 10 2.01 2.23 -12.25
C LEU A 10 1.84 0.80 -11.73
N ILE A 11 2.63 -0.15 -12.22
CA ILE A 11 2.60 -1.54 -11.74
C ILE A 11 3.00 -1.61 -10.26
N LEU A 12 4.05 -0.88 -9.85
CA LEU A 12 4.48 -0.84 -8.44
C LEU A 12 3.37 -0.28 -7.54
N TRP A 13 2.71 0.81 -7.95
CA TRP A 13 1.60 1.39 -7.21
C TRP A 13 0.35 0.48 -7.16
N MET A 14 0.03 -0.21 -8.25
CA MET A 14 -1.06 -1.19 -8.25
C MET A 14 -0.79 -2.35 -7.29
N ASN A 15 0.45 -2.85 -7.25
CA ASN A 15 0.86 -3.89 -6.31
C ASN A 15 0.76 -3.39 -4.87
N TYR A 16 1.23 -2.18 -4.59
CA TYR A 16 1.11 -1.56 -3.27
C TYR A 16 -0.35 -1.46 -2.80
N ILE A 17 -1.26 -1.02 -3.68
CA ILE A 17 -2.70 -0.96 -3.38
C ILE A 17 -3.25 -2.35 -3.04
N ASN A 18 -2.83 -3.40 -3.75
CA ASN A 18 -3.28 -4.76 -3.46
C ASN A 18 -2.79 -5.24 -2.09
N VAL A 19 -1.56 -4.91 -1.69
CA VAL A 19 -1.05 -5.19 -0.34
C VAL A 19 -1.85 -4.45 0.72
N LEU A 20 -2.16 -3.17 0.52
CA LEU A 20 -2.98 -2.41 1.45
C LEU A 20 -4.38 -3.04 1.62
N LYS A 21 -5.01 -3.48 0.53
CA LYS A 21 -6.32 -4.15 0.56
C LYS A 21 -6.31 -5.50 1.28
N SER A 22 -5.16 -6.15 1.37
CA SER A 22 -5.00 -7.42 2.08
C SER A 22 -4.61 -7.26 3.55
N LEU A 23 -4.41 -6.02 4.03
CA LEU A 23 -4.14 -5.78 5.44
C LEU A 23 -5.39 -6.14 6.26
N ASP A 24 -5.20 -6.91 7.32
CA ASP A 24 -6.23 -7.13 8.31
C ASP A 24 -6.33 -5.90 9.22
N LEU A 25 -7.43 -5.17 9.07
CA LEU A 25 -7.74 -3.97 9.85
C LEU A 25 -8.87 -4.21 10.87
N THR A 26 -9.31 -5.46 11.05
CA THR A 26 -10.49 -5.78 11.87
C THR A 26 -10.30 -5.45 13.36
N GLY A 27 -9.05 -5.41 13.84
CA GLY A 27 -8.70 -5.08 15.22
C GLY A 27 -8.42 -3.60 15.49
N VAL A 28 -8.69 -2.70 14.53
CA VAL A 28 -8.39 -1.27 14.67
C VAL A 28 -9.59 -0.55 15.27
N SER A 29 -9.46 -0.09 16.51
CA SER A 29 -10.53 0.58 17.25
C SER A 29 -10.14 1.96 17.81
N ASP A 30 -8.85 2.29 17.80
CA ASP A 30 -8.31 3.52 18.35
C ASP A 30 -6.99 3.92 17.66
N GLU A 31 -6.46 5.08 18.04
CA GLU A 31 -5.22 5.62 17.48
C GLU A 31 -3.99 4.75 17.78
N ALA A 32 -3.95 4.11 18.96
CA ALA A 32 -2.84 3.26 19.36
C ALA A 32 -2.77 1.99 18.48
N THR A 33 -3.91 1.33 18.28
CA THR A 33 -4.05 0.16 17.40
C THR A 33 -3.81 0.51 15.93
N PHE A 34 -4.23 1.69 15.48
CA PHE A 34 -3.92 2.19 14.14
C PHE A 34 -2.41 2.45 13.95
N THR A 35 -1.74 3.09 14.91
CA THR A 35 -0.32 3.43 14.83
C THR A 35 0.58 2.18 14.92
N ALA A 36 0.09 1.10 15.53
CA ALA A 36 0.78 -0.18 15.58
C ALA A 36 0.77 -0.95 14.25
N ILE A 37 -0.06 -0.55 13.27
CA ILE A 37 -0.09 -1.18 11.94
C ILE A 37 1.26 -1.00 11.26
N ARG A 38 1.84 -2.11 10.82
CA ARG A 38 3.04 -2.09 9.98
C ARG A 38 2.65 -1.79 8.55
N TRP A 39 2.60 -0.51 8.21
CA TRP A 39 2.33 -0.07 6.85
C TRP A 39 3.44 -0.54 5.90
N PRO A 40 3.09 -1.10 4.72
CA PRO A 40 4.08 -1.44 3.70
C PRO A 40 4.83 -0.17 3.25
N ALA A 41 6.09 -0.35 2.81
CA ALA A 41 6.88 0.76 2.29
C ALA A 41 6.28 1.30 0.98
N LEU A 42 6.35 2.62 0.80
CA LEU A 42 5.91 3.24 -0.44
C LEU A 42 6.81 2.81 -1.61
N PRO A 43 6.21 2.49 -2.78
CA PRO A 43 6.99 2.26 -3.99
C PRO A 43 7.73 3.53 -4.40
N GLN A 44 8.91 3.36 -4.99
CA GLN A 44 9.74 4.43 -5.56
C GLN A 44 9.45 4.60 -7.05
#